data_AF-A0A7C3SH87-F1
#
_entry.id   AF-A0A7C3SH87-F1
#
_cell.length_a   1.000
_cell.length_b   1.000
_cell.length_c   1.000
_cell.angle_alpha   90.00
_cell.angle_beta   90.00
_cell.angle_gamma   90.00
#
_symmetry.space_group_name_H-M   'P 1'
#
loop_
_entity.id
_entity.type
_entity.pdbx_description
1 polymer ?
#
loop_
_entity_poly.entity_id
_entity_poly.type
_entity_poly.pdbx_seq_one_letter_code
_entity_poly.pdbx_strand_id
1 'polypeptide(L)'
;MQRWMVPAVVWAGLCAGGCQWGSRPQEAATADARQVGSEGSLIQSGQMSTHSGSGPESVPDGQSGFPGPSEAKYQKVLDPAVAGVFYPAHPEDLAKRVDQLLADPKAPKLVDLPADQKLRGLICPHAGYDYSGPVAAVAYRQVRGRDIRTVVVMAPSHTAQFQGASIPDVQAYRTPLGFVPLSSKAALLRQVPPFSTKTKAKVVRPGFWRQSPKELPPFGQEDEHTFEHSLEVQLPFLQRVLKEFELVPIVFGQVDPKQVADALDNHLDDQTLVVASSDLSHYHPYETAVDLDRTCLEAIRRMDLDWAADQEACGIGPILALMHLAKKRGWTPKVLDYRNSGDISGQRSQGVVGYAAVAFVDGGAGSAGQPSDQQQPTQHTPEERKFLLDLARKALVESVSSRGLPEVAEENVPERLRMPSGCFVTLHKQGQLRGCIGHI
;
A
#
# COMPACT_ATOMS: atom_id res chain seq x y z
N MET A 1 -11.81 -33.84 -20.43
CA MET A 1 -12.30 -32.54 -20.96
C MET A 1 -12.81 -31.73 -19.79
N GLN A 2 -12.00 -30.77 -19.34
CA GLN A 2 -12.24 -29.96 -18.14
C GLN A 2 -13.32 -28.91 -18.42
N ARG A 3 -14.32 -28.85 -17.54
CA ARG A 3 -15.38 -27.82 -17.51
C ARG A 3 -14.86 -26.61 -16.71
N TRP A 4 -14.98 -25.43 -17.29
CA TRP A 4 -14.84 -24.16 -16.57
C TRP A 4 -16.26 -23.63 -16.27
N MET A 5 -16.58 -23.46 -14.98
CA MET A 5 -17.77 -22.76 -14.51
C MET A 5 -17.36 -21.32 -14.18
N VAL A 6 -17.98 -20.35 -14.85
CA VAL A 6 -17.95 -18.93 -14.47
C VAL A 6 -19.07 -18.71 -13.46
N PRO A 7 -18.83 -18.29 -12.21
CA PRO A 7 -19.89 -17.90 -11.32
C PRO A 7 -20.19 -16.41 -11.50
N ALA A 8 -21.35 -16.09 -12.05
CA ALA A 8 -21.95 -14.77 -11.92
C ALA A 8 -23.46 -14.88 -11.65
N VAL A 9 -23.88 -14.15 -10.61
CA VAL A 9 -25.24 -13.70 -10.25
C VAL A 9 -26.11 -14.66 -9.42
N VAL A 10 -26.44 -14.25 -8.18
CA VAL A 10 -27.84 -14.02 -7.72
C VAL A 10 -27.89 -12.98 -6.56
N TRP A 11 -28.56 -11.85 -6.80
CA TRP A 11 -29.44 -11.21 -5.81
C TRP A 11 -30.70 -10.74 -6.56
N ALA A 12 -31.72 -11.59 -6.58
CA ALA A 12 -33.06 -11.25 -7.06
C ALA A 12 -34.08 -12.13 -6.34
N GLY A 13 -34.30 -11.85 -5.07
CA GLY A 13 -35.31 -12.52 -4.27
C GLY A 13 -35.53 -11.74 -2.99
N LEU A 14 -36.36 -10.69 -3.07
CA LEU A 14 -37.16 -10.06 -2.00
C LEU A 14 -37.46 -8.58 -2.35
N CYS A 15 -38.23 -8.37 -3.41
CA CYS A 15 -38.96 -7.11 -3.64
C CYS A 15 -40.41 -7.44 -3.97
N ALA A 16 -41.09 -8.09 -3.03
CA ALA A 16 -42.54 -8.23 -3.00
C ALA A 16 -42.98 -8.06 -1.54
N GLY A 17 -43.09 -6.81 -1.10
CA GLY A 17 -43.53 -6.48 0.25
C GLY A 17 -43.30 -5.01 0.59
N GLY A 18 -44.35 -4.21 0.38
CA GLY A 18 -44.65 -2.92 1.05
C GLY A 18 -43.51 -1.99 1.45
N CYS A 19 -43.38 -0.87 0.73
CA CYS A 19 -42.78 0.35 1.27
C CYS A 19 -43.56 0.84 2.49
N GLN A 20 -42.89 0.98 3.64
CA GLN A 20 -43.23 1.99 4.64
C GLN A 20 -41.93 2.58 5.19
N TRP A 21 -41.73 3.87 4.90
CA TRP A 21 -40.70 4.71 5.51
C TRP A 21 -41.20 5.16 6.89
N GLY A 22 -40.38 4.95 7.92
CA GLY A 22 -40.62 5.41 9.29
C GLY A 22 -39.31 5.78 9.97
N SER A 23 -39.24 7.03 10.42
CA SER A 23 -38.22 7.76 11.16
C SER A 23 -37.57 7.06 12.39
N ARG A 24 -36.23 7.23 12.51
CA ARG A 24 -35.27 7.36 13.67
C ARG A 24 -35.76 6.99 15.10
N PRO A 25 -34.90 6.57 16.07
CA PRO A 25 -33.55 7.11 16.35
C PRO A 25 -32.48 6.12 16.93
N GLN A 26 -31.33 6.71 17.28
CA GLN A 26 -30.16 6.18 17.99
C GLN A 26 -30.47 5.27 19.18
N GLU A 27 -29.68 4.19 19.35
CA GLU A 27 -29.23 3.74 20.67
C GLU A 27 -27.96 2.89 20.57
N ALA A 28 -27.05 3.12 21.52
CA ALA A 28 -25.79 2.43 21.70
C ALA A 28 -26.01 1.05 22.32
N ALA A 29 -25.20 0.06 21.93
CA ALA A 29 -25.10 -1.20 22.66
C ALA A 29 -23.63 -1.66 22.72
N THR A 30 -23.04 -1.42 23.88
CA THR A 30 -21.87 -2.13 24.43
C THR A 30 -22.19 -3.62 24.52
N ALA A 31 -21.31 -4.48 24.02
CA ALA A 31 -21.38 -5.93 24.25
C ALA A 31 -20.10 -6.42 24.94
N ASP A 32 -20.35 -6.92 26.14
CA ASP A 32 -19.48 -7.42 27.18
C ASP A 32 -18.91 -8.80 26.80
N ALA A 33 -17.59 -8.98 26.88
CA ALA A 33 -16.91 -10.23 26.58
C ALA A 33 -16.91 -11.12 27.83
N ARG A 34 -17.83 -12.10 27.88
CA ARG A 34 -17.80 -13.16 28.90
C ARG A 34 -16.86 -14.30 28.50
N GLN A 35 -16.04 -14.66 29.48
CA GLN A 35 -15.20 -15.86 29.56
C GLN A 35 -15.95 -17.13 29.18
N VAL A 36 -15.25 -18.00 28.44
CA VAL A 36 -15.53 -19.44 28.42
C VAL A 36 -14.25 -20.12 28.90
N GLY A 37 -14.34 -20.74 30.08
CA GLY A 37 -13.29 -21.56 30.65
C GLY A 37 -13.22 -22.93 29.97
N SER A 38 -12.02 -23.48 29.91
CA SER A 38 -11.79 -24.90 29.66
C SER A 38 -11.37 -25.58 30.97
N GLU A 39 -12.12 -26.61 31.34
CA GLU A 39 -11.81 -27.50 32.45
C GLU A 39 -10.58 -28.37 32.17
N GLY A 40 -9.89 -28.71 33.26
CA GLY A 40 -8.62 -29.42 33.26
C GLY A 40 -8.72 -30.93 33.09
N SER A 41 -7.57 -31.54 32.85
CA SER A 41 -7.31 -32.94 33.14
C SER A 41 -6.02 -33.04 33.95
N LEU A 42 -6.17 -33.59 35.16
CA LEU A 42 -5.15 -33.90 36.15
C LEU A 42 -4.32 -35.12 35.69
N ILE A 43 -2.99 -35.02 35.73
CA ILE A 43 -2.12 -36.18 36.01
C ILE A 43 -1.09 -35.79 37.07
N GLN A 44 -1.35 -36.36 38.24
CA GLN A 44 -0.50 -36.79 39.37
C GLN A 44 0.90 -36.20 39.62
N SER A 45 1.04 -35.79 40.88
CA SER A 45 2.22 -35.45 41.65
C SER A 45 3.16 -36.64 41.91
N GLY A 46 4.46 -36.38 41.78
CA GLY A 46 5.54 -37.16 42.39
C GLY A 46 6.47 -36.23 43.18
N GLN A 47 6.65 -36.52 44.47
CA GLN A 47 7.51 -35.78 45.41
C GLN A 47 8.99 -36.19 45.31
N MET A 48 9.83 -35.38 46.01
CA MET A 48 11.24 -35.59 46.42
C MET A 48 12.29 -35.27 45.34
N SER A 49 13.36 -34.50 45.57
CA SER A 49 14.12 -34.18 46.79
C SER A 49 14.88 -32.85 46.65
N THR A 50 15.21 -32.26 47.78
CA THR A 50 16.12 -31.12 47.97
C THR A 50 17.57 -31.44 47.55
N HIS A 51 18.22 -30.54 46.81
CA HIS A 51 19.66 -30.33 46.95
C HIS A 51 20.05 -28.86 46.74
N SER A 52 20.76 -28.37 47.74
CA SER A 52 21.49 -27.11 47.84
C SER A 52 22.62 -26.99 46.81
N GLY A 53 22.78 -25.81 46.21
CA GLY A 53 23.96 -25.49 45.42
C GLY A 53 24.02 -24.02 44.98
N SER A 54 24.80 -23.24 45.72
CA SER A 54 25.60 -22.08 45.28
C SER A 54 25.01 -21.07 44.26
N GLY A 55 24.76 -19.84 44.72
CA GLY A 55 24.85 -18.66 43.85
C GLY A 55 26.27 -18.49 43.31
N PRO A 56 26.44 -17.70 42.23
CA PRO A 56 26.70 -16.28 42.51
C PRO A 56 26.16 -15.29 41.46
N GLU A 57 26.34 -14.03 41.83
CA GLU A 57 26.58 -12.86 40.97
C GLU A 57 25.39 -12.13 40.32
N SER A 58 25.13 -10.98 40.94
CA SER A 58 24.50 -9.79 40.40
C SER A 58 24.88 -9.52 38.94
N VAL A 59 23.87 -9.50 38.08
CA VAL A 59 23.97 -8.93 36.73
C VAL A 59 24.24 -7.43 36.88
N PRO A 60 25.31 -6.88 36.30
CA PRO A 60 25.55 -5.44 36.33
C PRO A 60 24.53 -4.72 35.43
N ASP A 61 24.13 -3.53 35.86
CA ASP A 61 23.34 -2.56 35.09
C ASP A 61 23.94 -2.40 33.68
N GLY A 62 23.32 -3.09 32.72
CA GLY A 62 23.67 -2.99 31.32
C GLY A 62 23.03 -1.74 30.74
N GLN A 63 23.84 -0.70 30.54
CA GLN A 63 23.52 0.35 29.57
C GLN A 63 23.24 -0.32 28.21
N SER A 64 21.97 -0.53 27.87
CA SER A 64 21.54 -0.97 26.54
C SER A 64 21.55 0.21 25.56
N GLY A 65 22.71 0.85 25.42
CA GLY A 65 22.98 1.79 24.36
C GLY A 65 23.37 1.01 23.12
N PHE A 66 22.51 0.97 22.11
CA PHE A 66 22.87 0.46 20.79
C PHE A 66 24.15 1.17 20.32
N PRO A 67 25.23 0.46 19.96
CA PRO A 67 26.41 1.10 19.38
C PRO A 67 26.04 1.51 17.95
N GLY A 68 25.44 2.70 17.82
CA GLY A 68 25.30 3.37 16.53
C GLY A 68 26.67 3.75 15.97
N PRO A 69 26.77 4.11 14.68
CA PRO A 69 28.03 4.55 14.09
C PRO A 69 28.66 5.70 14.92
N SER A 70 29.95 5.55 15.23
CA SER A 70 30.70 6.50 16.04
C SER A 70 30.94 7.84 15.33
N GLU A 71 30.88 8.92 16.11
CA GLU A 71 31.00 10.36 15.80
C GLU A 71 29.74 11.06 15.28
N ALA A 72 29.35 12.14 15.98
CA ALA A 72 28.18 12.96 15.69
C ALA A 72 28.40 13.83 14.43
N LYS A 73 28.27 13.21 13.25
CA LYS A 73 28.30 13.90 11.94
C LYS A 73 27.19 14.95 11.80
N TYR A 74 26.09 14.79 12.54
CA TYR A 74 24.90 15.64 12.49
C TYR A 74 24.45 16.03 13.90
N GLN A 75 24.03 17.29 14.06
CA GLN A 75 23.56 17.87 15.33
C GLN A 75 22.07 17.61 15.58
N LYS A 76 21.25 17.61 14.53
CA LYS A 76 19.81 17.29 14.60
C LYS A 76 19.51 16.03 13.79
N VAL A 77 19.12 14.96 14.47
CA VAL A 77 18.87 13.65 13.88
C VAL A 77 17.50 13.14 14.29
N LEU A 78 16.81 12.47 13.37
CA LEU A 78 15.58 11.74 13.66
C LEU A 78 15.91 10.26 13.90
N ASP A 79 15.73 9.81 15.15
CA ASP A 79 15.98 8.43 15.56
C ASP A 79 14.84 7.48 15.18
N PRO A 80 15.15 6.19 14.93
CA PRO A 80 14.17 5.23 14.47
C PRO A 80 13.09 4.99 15.54
N ALA A 81 11.83 5.00 15.12
CA ALA A 81 10.67 4.72 15.94
C ALA A 81 10.40 3.21 16.07
N VAL A 82 10.79 2.39 15.09
CA VAL A 82 10.33 0.99 14.98
C VAL A 82 11.44 -0.05 14.78
N ALA A 83 12.72 0.32 14.93
CA ALA A 83 13.80 -0.67 14.94
C ALA A 83 13.63 -1.64 16.12
N GLY A 84 13.70 -2.94 15.83
CA GLY A 84 13.38 -4.03 16.76
C GLY A 84 11.90 -4.48 16.74
N VAL A 85 11.03 -3.73 16.07
CA VAL A 85 9.59 -4.03 15.97
C VAL A 85 9.20 -4.38 14.53
N PHE A 86 9.53 -3.51 13.57
CA PHE A 86 9.17 -3.70 12.15
C PHE A 86 10.31 -4.32 11.35
N TYR A 87 11.54 -4.17 11.84
CA TYR A 87 12.75 -4.74 11.25
C TYR A 87 13.81 -4.93 12.36
N PRO A 88 14.85 -5.76 12.17
CA PRO A 88 15.85 -6.01 13.20
C PRO A 88 16.56 -4.75 13.71
N ALA A 89 16.75 -4.64 15.04
CA ALA A 89 17.43 -3.48 15.64
C ALA A 89 18.96 -3.53 15.50
N HIS A 90 19.54 -4.73 15.38
CA HIS A 90 20.99 -4.89 15.25
C HIS A 90 21.45 -4.65 13.80
N PRO A 91 22.53 -3.88 13.56
CA PRO A 91 22.99 -3.52 12.22
C PRO A 91 23.27 -4.72 11.31
N GLU A 92 23.95 -5.74 11.83
CA GLU A 92 24.32 -6.94 11.06
C GLU A 92 23.09 -7.78 10.67
N ASP A 93 22.15 -7.96 11.62
CA ASP A 93 20.91 -8.67 11.37
C ASP A 93 20.02 -7.93 10.37
N LEU A 94 19.94 -6.61 10.47
CA LEU A 94 19.18 -5.78 9.53
C LEU A 94 19.77 -5.85 8.12
N ALA A 95 21.10 -5.70 7.99
CA ALA A 95 21.78 -5.80 6.71
C ALA A 95 21.55 -7.16 6.07
N LYS A 96 21.75 -8.24 6.84
CA LYS A 96 21.53 -9.62 6.40
C LYS A 96 20.07 -9.84 5.99
N ARG A 97 19.11 -9.36 6.78
CA ARG A 97 17.68 -9.51 6.49
C ARG A 97 17.30 -8.84 5.18
N VAL A 98 17.73 -7.60 4.96
CA VAL A 98 17.45 -6.85 3.73
C VAL A 98 18.14 -7.50 2.53
N ASP A 99 19.40 -7.93 2.68
CA ASP A 99 20.15 -8.60 1.60
C ASP A 99 19.48 -9.92 1.18
N GLN A 100 18.99 -10.70 2.15
CA GLN A 100 18.24 -11.93 1.87
C GLN A 100 16.94 -11.65 1.12
N LEU A 101 16.17 -10.64 1.54
CA LEU A 101 14.94 -10.23 0.85
C LEU A 101 15.24 -9.76 -0.59
N LEU A 102 16.31 -8.98 -0.78
CA LEU A 102 16.75 -8.51 -2.09
C LEU A 102 17.39 -9.61 -2.97
N ALA A 103 17.77 -10.75 -2.41
CA ALA A 103 18.34 -11.89 -3.12
C ALA A 103 17.38 -13.07 -3.27
N ASP A 104 16.16 -13.00 -2.70
CA ASP A 104 15.18 -14.08 -2.72
C ASP A 104 14.91 -14.56 -4.17
N PRO A 105 15.27 -15.83 -4.50
CA PRO A 105 15.08 -16.40 -5.82
C PRO A 105 13.60 -16.74 -6.13
N LYS A 106 12.73 -16.74 -5.11
CA LYS A 106 11.28 -16.95 -5.24
C LYS A 106 10.51 -15.67 -5.53
N ALA A 107 11.16 -14.51 -5.46
CA ALA A 107 10.57 -13.27 -5.93
C ALA A 107 10.20 -13.42 -7.42
N PRO A 108 9.11 -12.81 -7.90
CA PRO A 108 8.71 -12.95 -9.28
C PRO A 108 9.83 -12.40 -10.15
N LYS A 109 10.34 -13.20 -11.09
CA LYS A 109 11.31 -12.73 -12.10
C LYS A 109 10.66 -11.80 -13.14
N LEU A 110 9.42 -11.37 -12.90
CA LEU A 110 8.47 -11.03 -13.95
C LEU A 110 8.76 -9.68 -14.61
N VAL A 111 9.45 -8.72 -13.96
CA VAL A 111 9.82 -7.45 -14.61
C VAL A 111 11.08 -6.84 -13.98
N ASP A 112 12.27 -7.31 -14.33
CA ASP A 112 13.45 -6.45 -14.19
C ASP A 112 13.37 -5.37 -15.27
N LEU A 113 13.31 -4.11 -14.85
CA LEU A 113 13.27 -2.99 -15.77
C LEU A 113 14.58 -2.94 -16.56
N PRO A 114 14.54 -2.67 -17.88
CA PRO A 114 15.75 -2.44 -18.66
C PRO A 114 16.66 -1.40 -18.01
N ALA A 115 17.97 -1.59 -18.14
CA ALA A 115 18.95 -0.70 -17.51
C ALA A 115 18.89 0.73 -18.08
N ASP A 116 18.51 0.89 -19.34
CA ASP A 116 18.35 2.13 -20.08
C ASP A 116 17.01 2.84 -19.82
N GLN A 117 15.97 2.11 -19.43
CA GLN A 117 14.69 2.66 -18.99
C GLN A 117 14.88 3.46 -17.71
N LYS A 118 14.54 4.75 -17.65
CA LYS A 118 14.71 5.54 -16.42
C LYS A 118 13.60 5.23 -15.42
N LEU A 119 13.98 4.70 -14.26
CA LEU A 119 13.09 4.58 -13.10
C LEU A 119 12.89 5.97 -12.48
N ARG A 120 11.62 6.39 -12.32
CA ARG A 120 11.24 7.71 -11.85
C ARG A 120 10.49 7.69 -10.53
N GLY A 121 9.71 6.65 -10.29
CA GLY A 121 9.07 6.46 -9.00
C GLY A 121 8.72 5.03 -8.69
N LEU A 122 8.33 4.81 -7.44
CA LEU A 122 7.92 3.52 -6.90
C LEU A 122 6.69 3.70 -6.01
N ILE A 123 5.76 2.75 -6.04
CA ILE A 123 4.85 2.46 -4.92
C ILE A 123 5.45 1.26 -4.18
N CYS A 124 5.62 1.38 -2.87
CA CYS A 124 6.28 0.37 -2.04
C CYS A 124 5.57 0.22 -0.69
N PRO A 125 5.33 -1.02 -0.20
CA PRO A 125 4.65 -1.26 1.06
C PRO A 125 5.51 -0.90 2.28
N HIS A 126 4.89 -0.81 3.45
CA HIS A 126 5.52 -0.39 4.70
C HIS A 126 5.11 -1.13 5.98
N ALA A 127 4.44 -2.28 5.87
CA ALA A 127 4.36 -3.20 7.01
C ALA A 127 5.75 -3.70 7.48
N GLY A 128 5.77 -4.45 8.59
CA GLY A 128 7.00 -5.09 9.07
C GLY A 128 7.61 -6.04 8.02
N TYR A 129 8.94 -6.17 8.03
CA TYR A 129 9.72 -6.88 7.00
C TYR A 129 9.39 -8.37 6.87
N ASP A 130 8.84 -8.97 7.93
CA ASP A 130 8.37 -10.36 7.88
C ASP A 130 7.08 -10.54 7.09
N TYR A 131 6.35 -9.46 6.85
CA TYR A 131 5.16 -9.44 6.01
C TYR A 131 5.47 -8.81 4.65
N SER A 132 5.59 -7.48 4.57
CA SER A 132 5.69 -6.78 3.27
C SER A 132 7.09 -6.78 2.66
N GLY A 133 8.12 -7.16 3.43
CA GLY A 133 9.52 -7.12 3.01
C GLY A 133 9.82 -7.82 1.66
N PRO A 134 9.26 -9.00 1.36
CA PRO A 134 9.42 -9.65 0.06
C PRO A 134 8.91 -8.80 -1.12
N VAL A 135 7.78 -8.10 -0.96
CA VAL A 135 7.21 -7.24 -2.00
C VAL A 135 8.00 -5.93 -2.11
N ALA A 136 8.38 -5.32 -0.99
CA ALA A 136 9.26 -4.14 -0.96
C ALA A 136 10.60 -4.42 -1.66
N ALA A 137 11.17 -5.61 -1.47
CA ALA A 137 12.40 -6.01 -2.13
C ALA A 137 12.28 -6.05 -3.65
N VAL A 138 11.13 -6.43 -4.21
CA VAL A 138 10.90 -6.39 -5.66
C VAL A 138 11.00 -4.96 -6.19
N ALA A 139 10.40 -3.99 -5.49
CA ALA A 139 10.49 -2.58 -5.85
C ALA A 139 11.95 -2.08 -5.79
N TYR A 140 12.65 -2.31 -4.67
CA TYR A 140 14.00 -1.77 -4.47
C TYR A 140 15.10 -2.47 -5.28
N ARG A 141 14.90 -3.72 -5.72
CA ARG A 141 15.81 -4.36 -6.71
C ARG A 141 15.93 -3.51 -7.97
N GLN A 142 14.85 -2.85 -8.39
CA GLN A 142 14.85 -1.99 -9.57
C GLN A 142 15.75 -0.78 -9.42
N VAL A 143 16.16 -0.40 -8.21
CA VAL A 143 17.03 0.76 -7.94
C VAL A 143 18.52 0.42 -8.13
N ARG A 144 18.90 -0.86 -8.03
CA ARG A 144 20.31 -1.29 -8.06
C ARG A 144 21.00 -0.87 -9.37
N GLY A 145 22.19 -0.29 -9.24
CA GLY A 145 23.02 0.10 -10.39
C GLY A 145 22.55 1.35 -11.13
N ARG A 146 21.49 2.03 -10.65
CA ARG A 146 21.01 3.30 -11.22
C ARG A 146 21.70 4.49 -10.56
N ASP A 147 21.87 5.56 -11.31
CA ASP A 147 22.46 6.82 -10.84
C ASP A 147 21.41 7.71 -10.15
N ILE A 148 20.95 7.25 -8.98
CA ILE A 148 20.00 7.98 -8.13
C ILE A 148 20.77 8.60 -6.97
N ARG A 149 20.63 9.91 -6.80
CA ARG A 149 21.31 10.70 -5.75
C ARG A 149 20.35 11.34 -4.76
N THR A 150 19.10 11.53 -5.15
CA THR A 150 18.05 12.04 -4.26
C THR A 150 16.87 11.09 -4.25
N VAL A 151 16.36 10.78 -3.07
CA VAL A 151 15.14 9.99 -2.91
C VAL A 151 14.11 10.82 -2.16
N VAL A 152 12.99 11.10 -2.81
CA VAL A 152 11.80 11.65 -2.17
C VAL A 152 10.99 10.48 -1.64
N VAL A 153 10.73 10.42 -0.34
CA VAL A 153 9.83 9.42 0.24
C VAL A 153 8.60 10.13 0.77
N MET A 154 7.46 9.84 0.15
CA MET A 154 6.13 10.31 0.53
C MET A 154 5.42 9.22 1.30
N ALA A 155 5.02 9.53 2.53
CA ALA A 155 4.46 8.57 3.47
C ALA A 155 3.15 9.12 4.05
N PRO A 156 2.13 8.29 4.34
CA PRO A 156 0.98 8.72 5.10
C PRO A 156 1.35 8.97 6.57
N SER A 157 0.46 9.65 7.30
CA SER A 157 0.53 9.72 8.76
C SER A 157 -0.45 8.75 9.40
N HIS A 158 0.06 7.76 10.13
CA HIS A 158 -0.74 6.78 10.87
C HIS A 158 -1.08 7.23 12.28
N THR A 159 -0.17 8.01 12.88
CA THR A 159 -0.22 8.31 14.31
C THR A 159 -0.58 9.75 14.60
N ALA A 160 -0.50 10.64 13.62
CA ALA A 160 -0.75 12.05 13.80
C ALA A 160 -1.79 12.61 12.83
N GLN A 161 -2.65 13.50 13.31
CA GLN A 161 -3.55 14.28 12.48
C GLN A 161 -3.12 15.75 12.44
N PHE A 162 -2.86 16.27 11.25
CA PHE A 162 -2.42 17.64 11.01
C PHE A 162 -2.81 18.13 9.60
N GLN A 163 -2.68 19.43 9.34
CA GLN A 163 -2.95 20.04 8.03
C GLN A 163 -1.67 20.15 7.19
N GLY A 164 -1.79 19.96 5.87
CA GLY A 164 -0.67 20.03 4.93
C GLY A 164 0.18 18.77 4.91
N ALA A 165 1.41 18.91 4.42
CA ALA A 165 2.43 17.87 4.42
C ALA A 165 3.62 18.31 5.27
N SER A 166 4.21 17.40 6.06
CA SER A 166 5.31 17.71 6.96
C SER A 166 6.65 17.24 6.40
N ILE A 167 7.66 18.10 6.54
CA ILE A 167 9.08 17.76 6.34
C ILE A 167 9.81 18.15 7.63
N PRO A 168 10.46 17.21 8.35
CA PRO A 168 11.03 17.47 9.67
C PRO A 168 12.26 18.40 9.58
N ASP A 169 12.44 19.32 10.55
CA ASP A 169 13.62 20.20 10.64
C ASP A 169 14.85 19.50 11.27
N VAL A 170 15.32 18.45 10.60
CA VAL A 170 16.52 17.67 10.97
C VAL A 170 17.53 17.66 9.82
N GLN A 171 18.75 17.22 10.12
CA GLN A 171 19.83 17.07 9.14
C GLN A 171 19.93 15.64 8.58
N ALA A 172 19.53 14.63 9.35
CA ALA A 172 19.57 13.23 8.92
C ALA A 172 18.52 12.38 9.64
N TYR A 173 18.13 11.27 9.02
CA TYR A 173 17.50 10.13 9.70
C TYR A 173 18.60 9.17 10.16
N ARG A 174 18.41 8.53 11.31
CA ARG A 174 19.24 7.40 11.75
C ARG A 174 18.48 6.10 11.53
N THR A 175 19.19 5.10 11.02
CA THR A 175 18.78 3.70 11.05
C THR A 175 19.89 2.88 11.72
N PRO A 176 19.67 1.58 12.03
CA PRO A 176 20.77 0.72 12.47
C PRO A 176 21.90 0.59 11.43
N LEU A 177 21.65 0.84 10.14
CA LEU A 177 22.68 0.82 9.08
C LEU A 177 23.45 2.15 8.96
N GLY A 178 23.07 3.17 9.74
CA GLY A 178 23.73 4.47 9.80
C GLY A 178 22.84 5.62 9.38
N PHE A 179 23.45 6.75 9.05
CA PHE A 179 22.74 8.00 8.78
C PHE A 179 22.31 8.13 7.31
N VAL A 180 21.12 8.68 7.09
CA VAL A 180 20.62 9.13 5.79
C VAL A 180 20.47 10.65 5.83
N PRO A 181 21.34 11.43 5.17
CA PRO A 181 21.26 12.89 5.17
C PRO A 181 20.01 13.39 4.44
N LEU A 182 19.44 14.50 4.91
CA LEU A 182 18.41 15.21 4.17
C LEU A 182 19.03 16.08 3.08
N SER A 183 18.37 16.11 1.92
CA SER A 183 18.77 16.97 0.81
C SER A 183 18.48 18.44 1.08
N SER A 184 19.26 19.33 0.48
CA SER A 184 18.97 20.77 0.46
C SER A 184 17.58 21.07 -0.14
N LYS A 185 17.08 20.21 -1.03
CA LYS A 185 15.70 20.28 -1.57
C LYS A 185 14.65 20.19 -0.46
N ALA A 186 14.87 19.40 0.59
CA ALA A 186 13.95 19.31 1.72
C ALA A 186 13.84 20.67 2.45
N ALA A 187 14.96 21.37 2.62
CA ALA A 187 15.00 22.70 3.23
C ALA A 187 14.28 23.76 2.38
N LEU A 188 14.34 23.66 1.05
CA LEU A 188 13.61 24.53 0.12
C LEU A 188 12.11 24.25 0.16
N LEU A 189 11.71 22.98 0.08
CA LEU A 189 10.30 22.58 0.08
C LEU A 189 9.57 23.01 1.35
N ARG A 190 10.22 22.91 2.53
CA ARG A 190 9.66 23.40 3.81
C ARG A 190 9.20 24.86 3.80
N GLN A 191 9.71 25.67 2.88
CA GLN A 191 9.42 27.11 2.81
C GLN A 191 8.23 27.44 1.90
N VAL A 192 7.67 26.46 1.20
CA VAL A 192 6.57 26.66 0.26
C VAL A 192 5.36 25.79 0.64
N PRO A 193 4.11 26.30 0.48
CA PRO A 193 2.93 25.47 0.62
C PRO A 193 2.95 24.27 -0.36
N PRO A 194 2.39 23.12 0.01
CA PRO A 194 1.66 22.83 1.25
C PRO A 194 2.55 22.30 2.40
N PHE A 195 3.88 22.47 2.32
CA PHE A 195 4.80 21.89 3.29
C PHE A 195 4.95 22.73 4.57
N SER A 196 5.17 22.06 5.70
CA SER A 196 5.43 22.68 7.00
C SER A 196 6.45 21.87 7.81
N THR A 197 7.13 22.53 8.75
CA THR A 197 8.05 21.90 9.72
C THR A 197 7.48 21.83 11.13
N LYS A 198 6.38 22.54 11.39
CA LYS A 198 5.78 22.70 12.71
C LYS A 198 4.29 22.56 12.57
N THR A 199 3.84 21.32 12.47
CA THR A 199 2.41 21.06 12.43
C THR A 199 1.88 21.03 13.85
N LYS A 200 0.68 21.59 14.08
CA LYS A 200 -0.04 21.35 15.34
C LYS A 200 -0.68 19.96 15.22
N ALA A 201 0.13 18.92 15.37
CA ALA A 201 -0.30 17.54 15.27
C ALA A 201 -1.06 17.09 16.53
N LYS A 202 -2.15 16.36 16.32
CA LYS A 202 -2.75 15.52 17.37
C LYS A 202 -2.20 14.11 17.21
N VAL A 203 -1.38 13.67 18.17
CA VAL A 203 -0.69 12.38 18.10
C VAL A 203 -1.40 11.34 18.96
N VAL A 204 -1.62 10.15 18.40
CA VAL A 204 -2.10 8.94 19.06
C VAL A 204 -0.93 7.97 19.15
N ARG A 205 -0.55 7.58 20.36
CA ARG A 205 0.51 6.59 20.57
C ARG A 205 0.05 5.22 20.03
N PRO A 206 0.75 4.63 19.04
CA PRO A 206 0.37 3.33 18.47
C PRO A 206 0.66 2.20 19.47
N GLY A 207 0.05 1.02 19.30
CA GLY A 207 0.21 -0.10 20.25
C GLY A 207 1.67 -0.52 20.54
N PHE A 208 2.58 -0.29 19.59
CA PHE A 208 4.01 -0.56 19.73
C PHE A 208 4.83 0.54 20.43
N TRP A 209 4.22 1.67 20.86
CA TRP A 209 4.97 2.84 21.31
C TRP A 209 5.97 2.56 22.45
N ARG A 210 5.67 1.60 23.33
CA ARG A 210 6.55 1.18 24.45
C ARG A 210 7.78 0.40 24.01
N GLN A 211 7.76 -0.12 22.78
CA GLN A 211 8.86 -0.90 22.17
C GLN A 211 9.75 -0.01 21.30
N SER A 212 9.44 1.27 21.17
CA SER A 212 10.26 2.20 20.41
C SER A 212 11.65 2.30 21.03
N PRO A 213 12.73 2.21 20.23
CA PRO A 213 14.09 2.19 20.76
C PRO A 213 14.62 3.59 21.11
N LYS A 214 13.93 4.65 20.70
CA LYS A 214 14.34 6.04 20.93
C LYS A 214 13.79 6.59 22.23
N GLU A 215 14.49 7.59 22.77
CA GLU A 215 13.96 8.40 23.86
C GLU A 215 12.72 9.16 23.38
N LEU A 216 11.59 8.93 24.05
CA LEU A 216 10.32 9.53 23.67
C LEU A 216 10.15 10.89 24.35
N PRO A 217 9.62 11.90 23.65
CA PRO A 217 9.29 13.16 24.29
C PRO A 217 8.16 12.95 25.33
N PRO A 218 8.00 13.90 26.26
CA PRO A 218 6.92 13.86 27.23
C PRO A 218 5.55 13.73 26.55
N PHE A 219 4.59 13.13 27.26
CA PHE A 219 3.23 12.99 26.75
C PHE A 219 2.63 14.36 26.39
N GLY A 220 2.08 14.47 25.18
CA GLY A 220 1.54 15.71 24.61
C GLY A 220 2.58 16.60 23.90
N GLN A 221 3.86 16.20 23.88
CA GLN A 221 4.93 16.88 23.14
C GLN A 221 5.41 16.09 21.92
N GLU A 222 4.75 14.99 21.59
CA GLU A 222 4.97 14.25 20.35
C GLU A 222 4.53 15.06 19.12
N ASP A 223 5.17 14.77 18.00
CA ASP A 223 4.87 15.32 16.68
C ASP A 223 4.54 14.21 15.66
N GLU A 224 4.25 14.63 14.43
CA GLU A 224 3.91 13.74 13.32
C GLU A 224 5.01 12.78 12.87
N HIS A 225 6.25 12.96 13.33
CA HIS A 225 7.35 12.05 13.02
C HIS A 225 7.71 11.15 14.20
N THR A 226 7.11 11.38 15.37
CA THR A 226 7.50 10.70 16.61
C THR A 226 7.26 9.20 16.54
N PHE A 227 6.16 8.75 15.95
CA PHE A 227 5.85 7.32 15.81
C PHE A 227 5.57 6.90 14.36
N GLU A 228 5.80 7.78 13.40
CA GLU A 228 5.54 7.46 12.00
C GLU A 228 6.59 6.48 11.47
N HIS A 229 6.11 5.36 10.95
CA HIS A 229 6.96 4.25 10.53
C HIS A 229 7.02 4.10 9.01
N SER A 230 5.98 4.56 8.29
CA SER A 230 5.83 4.30 6.86
C SER A 230 6.99 4.80 6.02
N LEU A 231 7.59 5.92 6.43
CA LEU A 231 8.79 6.47 5.83
C LEU A 231 10.06 5.70 6.25
N GLU A 232 10.21 5.44 7.55
CA GLU A 232 11.41 4.86 8.15
C GLU A 232 11.73 3.48 7.57
N VAL A 233 10.72 2.62 7.41
CA VAL A 233 10.90 1.25 6.94
C VAL A 233 11.40 1.16 5.50
N GLN A 234 11.31 2.25 4.73
CA GLN A 234 11.88 2.35 3.38
C GLN A 234 13.41 2.50 3.40
N LEU A 235 13.95 3.12 4.46
CA LEU A 235 15.33 3.58 4.49
C LEU A 235 16.38 2.45 4.49
N PRO A 236 16.20 1.33 5.24
CA PRO A 236 17.18 0.25 5.20
C PRO A 236 17.29 -0.38 3.80
N PHE A 237 16.19 -0.55 3.06
CA PHE A 237 16.24 -1.00 1.67
C PHE A 237 17.04 -0.05 0.79
N LEU A 238 16.77 1.25 0.87
CA LEU A 238 17.50 2.29 0.13
C LEU A 238 19.00 2.26 0.45
N GLN A 239 19.39 2.17 1.72
CA GLN A 239 20.79 2.07 2.16
C GLN A 239 21.51 0.80 1.67
N ARG A 240 20.77 -0.27 1.34
CA ARG A 240 21.36 -1.49 0.75
C ARG A 240 21.47 -1.45 -0.77
N VAL A 241 20.63 -0.69 -1.46
CA VAL A 241 20.62 -0.64 -2.94
C VAL A 241 21.31 0.59 -3.52
N LEU A 242 21.49 1.65 -2.73
CA LEU A 242 22.23 2.87 -3.09
C LEU A 242 23.48 3.00 -2.23
N LYS A 243 24.59 3.49 -2.82
CA LYS A 243 25.85 3.73 -2.10
C LYS A 243 25.79 5.01 -1.26
N GLU A 244 25.38 6.11 -1.89
CA GLU A 244 25.23 7.42 -1.27
C GLU A 244 24.00 8.10 -1.88
N PHE A 245 23.12 8.64 -1.03
CA PHE A 245 21.94 9.39 -1.47
C PHE A 245 21.51 10.37 -0.38
N GLU A 246 20.76 11.39 -0.79
CA GLU A 246 20.09 12.32 0.11
C GLU A 246 18.57 12.10 0.10
N LEU A 247 17.92 12.34 1.23
CA LEU A 247 16.50 12.11 1.45
C LEU A 247 15.70 13.41 1.42
N VAL A 248 14.52 13.38 0.81
CA VAL A 248 13.44 14.37 1.00
C VAL A 248 12.27 13.64 1.65
N PRO A 249 12.14 13.68 2.99
CA PRO A 249 11.10 12.94 3.70
C PRO A 249 9.83 13.78 3.85
N ILE A 250 8.70 13.26 3.37
CA ILE A 250 7.42 13.97 3.35
C ILE A 250 6.35 13.08 4.00
N VAL A 251 5.82 13.52 5.14
CA VAL A 251 4.69 12.86 5.82
C VAL A 251 3.41 13.60 5.49
N PHE A 252 2.42 12.91 4.94
CA PHE A 252 1.14 13.46 4.52
C PHE A 252 0.18 13.57 5.71
N GLY A 253 -0.29 14.79 5.98
CA GLY A 253 -1.48 15.04 6.79
C GLY A 253 -2.69 15.21 5.90
N GLN A 254 -3.59 16.13 6.27
CA GLN A 254 -4.72 16.54 5.44
C GLN A 254 -4.23 17.53 4.37
N VAL A 255 -4.02 17.03 3.16
CA VAL A 255 -3.49 17.82 2.04
C VAL A 255 -4.02 17.31 0.72
N ASP A 256 -4.20 18.20 -0.24
CA ASP A 256 -4.46 17.86 -1.64
C ASP A 256 -3.18 17.25 -2.27
N PRO A 257 -3.20 15.98 -2.70
CA PRO A 257 -2.05 15.33 -3.32
C PRO A 257 -1.52 16.06 -4.56
N LYS A 258 -2.39 16.75 -5.31
CA LYS A 258 -2.00 17.52 -6.47
C LYS A 258 -1.12 18.71 -6.09
N GLN A 259 -1.40 19.38 -4.97
CA GLN A 259 -0.58 20.50 -4.49
C GLN A 259 0.82 20.04 -4.10
N VAL A 260 0.92 18.87 -3.44
CA VAL A 260 2.22 18.26 -3.12
C VAL A 260 2.98 17.92 -4.40
N ALA A 261 2.32 17.31 -5.39
CA ALA A 261 2.90 16.99 -6.69
C ALA A 261 3.41 18.24 -7.43
N ASP A 262 2.59 19.29 -7.51
CA ASP A 262 2.94 20.54 -8.21
C ASP A 262 4.13 21.26 -7.54
N ALA A 263 4.18 21.25 -6.20
CA ALA A 263 5.30 21.83 -5.48
C ALA A 263 6.58 21.00 -5.63
N LEU A 264 6.49 19.66 -5.64
CA LEU A 264 7.65 18.78 -5.83
C LEU A 264 8.23 18.85 -7.24
N ASP A 265 7.38 18.99 -8.25
CA ASP A 265 7.75 18.91 -9.66
C ASP A 265 8.97 19.77 -10.01
N ASN A 266 9.05 20.99 -9.50
CA ASN A 266 10.16 21.92 -9.79
C ASN A 266 11.51 21.51 -9.17
N HIS A 267 11.52 20.51 -8.30
CA HIS A 267 12.71 20.03 -7.60
C HIS A 267 13.18 18.64 -8.09
N LEU A 268 12.47 18.03 -9.04
CA LEU A 268 12.82 16.72 -9.60
C LEU A 268 13.79 16.84 -10.77
N ASP A 269 14.85 16.04 -10.74
CA ASP A 269 15.84 15.91 -11.81
C ASP A 269 16.02 14.44 -12.23
N ASP A 270 16.99 14.18 -13.10
CA ASP A 270 17.27 12.84 -13.61
C ASP A 270 17.86 11.86 -12.60
N GLN A 271 18.33 12.35 -11.45
CA GLN A 271 18.89 11.55 -10.37
C GLN A 271 17.94 11.47 -9.16
N THR A 272 16.68 11.91 -9.33
CA THR A 272 15.66 11.91 -8.28
C THR A 272 14.70 10.74 -8.46
N LEU A 273 14.57 9.91 -7.43
CA LEU A 273 13.56 8.85 -7.32
C LEU A 273 12.43 9.31 -6.38
N VAL A 274 11.17 9.10 -6.77
CA VAL A 274 10.01 9.40 -5.92
C VAL A 274 9.34 8.10 -5.45
N VAL A 275 9.34 7.85 -4.13
CA VAL A 275 8.72 6.68 -3.51
C VAL A 275 7.43 7.10 -2.81
N ALA A 276 6.30 6.56 -3.24
CA ALA A 276 5.03 6.59 -2.53
C ALA A 276 4.94 5.35 -1.64
N SER A 277 4.97 5.55 -0.32
CA SER A 277 4.90 4.47 0.65
C SER A 277 3.44 4.12 0.95
N SER A 278 3.01 2.90 0.65
CA SER A 278 1.63 2.46 0.89
C SER A 278 1.50 0.93 0.92
N ASP A 279 0.84 0.43 1.96
CA ASP A 279 0.07 -0.82 1.89
C ASP A 279 -1.31 -0.55 1.24
N LEU A 280 -2.00 -1.59 0.76
CA LEU A 280 -3.29 -1.50 0.08
C LEU A 280 -4.46 -1.75 1.06
N SER A 281 -5.35 -2.71 0.79
CA SER A 281 -6.48 -3.03 1.67
C SER A 281 -6.04 -3.56 3.04
N HIS A 282 -6.86 -3.33 4.08
CA HIS A 282 -6.53 -3.67 5.48
C HIS A 282 -7.60 -4.53 6.15
N TYR A 283 -7.20 -5.68 6.68
CA TYR A 283 -7.98 -6.56 7.54
C TYR A 283 -9.27 -7.13 6.92
N HIS A 284 -9.33 -7.20 5.59
CA HIS A 284 -10.41 -7.86 4.86
C HIS A 284 -10.19 -9.37 4.74
N PRO A 285 -11.26 -10.17 4.58
CA PRO A 285 -11.12 -11.56 4.15
C PRO A 285 -10.28 -11.67 2.88
N TYR A 286 -9.51 -12.75 2.75
CA TYR A 286 -8.50 -12.90 1.68
C TYR A 286 -9.03 -12.58 0.28
N GLU A 287 -10.17 -13.15 -0.13
CA GLU A 287 -10.72 -12.91 -1.48
C GLU A 287 -11.20 -11.47 -1.67
N THR A 288 -11.79 -10.87 -0.63
CA THR A 288 -12.20 -9.46 -0.65
C THR A 288 -11.00 -8.52 -0.80
N ALA A 289 -9.92 -8.78 -0.05
CA ALA A 289 -8.67 -8.03 -0.19
C ALA A 289 -8.13 -8.12 -1.62
N VAL A 290 -8.11 -9.33 -2.20
CA VAL A 290 -7.67 -9.55 -3.59
C VAL A 290 -8.48 -8.74 -4.60
N ASP A 291 -9.80 -8.67 -4.45
CA ASP A 291 -10.64 -7.92 -5.39
C ASP A 291 -10.49 -6.39 -5.22
N LEU A 292 -10.41 -5.90 -3.97
CA LEU A 292 -10.15 -4.48 -3.68
C LEU A 292 -8.78 -4.05 -4.21
N ASP A 293 -7.74 -4.82 -3.92
CA ASP A 293 -6.37 -4.50 -4.32
C ASP A 293 -6.20 -4.56 -5.84
N ARG A 294 -6.87 -5.52 -6.51
CA ARG A 294 -6.88 -5.59 -7.98
C ARG A 294 -7.51 -4.34 -8.59
N THR A 295 -8.61 -3.86 -8.01
CA THR A 295 -9.29 -2.63 -8.45
C THR A 295 -8.37 -1.43 -8.29
N CYS A 296 -7.68 -1.33 -7.14
CA CYS A 296 -6.70 -0.27 -6.88
C CYS A 296 -5.55 -0.28 -7.91
N LEU A 297 -4.96 -1.44 -8.15
CA LEU A 297 -3.86 -1.60 -9.09
C LEU A 297 -4.28 -1.32 -10.54
N GLU A 298 -5.51 -1.63 -10.92
CA GLU A 298 -6.04 -1.33 -12.25
C GLU A 298 -6.24 0.18 -12.44
N ALA A 299 -6.75 0.90 -11.43
CA ALA A 299 -6.85 2.35 -11.45
C ALA A 299 -5.47 3.01 -11.62
N ILE A 300 -4.48 2.55 -10.85
CA ILE A 300 -3.09 3.00 -10.98
C ILE A 300 -2.55 2.70 -12.39
N ARG A 301 -2.72 1.47 -12.89
CA ARG A 301 -2.23 1.04 -14.20
C ARG A 301 -2.82 1.87 -15.35
N ARG A 302 -4.09 2.26 -15.24
CA ARG A 302 -4.77 3.13 -16.21
C ARG A 302 -4.45 4.61 -16.06
N MET A 303 -3.69 4.99 -15.02
CA MET A 303 -3.45 6.39 -14.68
C MET A 303 -4.77 7.17 -14.49
N ASP A 304 -5.78 6.52 -13.93
CA ASP A 304 -7.08 7.10 -13.62
C ASP A 304 -7.07 7.61 -12.18
N LEU A 305 -6.89 8.93 -12.01
CA LEU A 305 -6.71 9.54 -10.70
C LEU A 305 -8.01 9.60 -9.89
N ASP A 306 -9.14 9.80 -10.56
CA ASP A 306 -10.44 9.89 -9.89
C ASP A 306 -10.82 8.50 -9.36
N TRP A 307 -10.66 7.47 -10.19
CA TRP A 307 -10.90 6.10 -9.76
C TRP A 307 -9.93 5.65 -8.65
N ALA A 308 -8.65 6.02 -8.76
CA ALA A 308 -7.67 5.69 -7.74
C ALA A 308 -7.99 6.36 -6.39
N ALA A 309 -8.52 7.58 -6.39
CA ALA A 309 -8.84 8.31 -5.16
C ALA A 309 -9.91 7.63 -4.30
N ASP A 310 -10.77 6.80 -4.92
CA ASP A 310 -11.81 6.03 -4.22
C ASP A 310 -11.31 4.66 -3.71
N GLN A 311 -10.02 4.34 -3.88
CA GLN A 311 -9.46 3.03 -3.52
C GLN A 311 -8.95 2.99 -2.09
N GLU A 312 -8.98 1.80 -1.50
CA GLU A 312 -8.45 1.57 -0.15
C GLU A 312 -6.92 1.36 -0.20
N ALA A 313 -6.19 2.37 0.25
CA ALA A 313 -4.75 2.30 0.48
C ALA A 313 -4.36 3.28 1.59
N CYS A 314 -3.58 2.86 2.57
CA CYS A 314 -3.16 3.74 3.68
C CYS A 314 -2.38 4.97 3.18
N GLY A 315 -1.61 4.80 2.10
CA GLY A 315 -0.85 5.84 1.41
C GLY A 315 -1.52 6.35 0.14
N ILE A 316 -2.86 6.41 0.08
CA ILE A 316 -3.55 6.88 -1.14
C ILE A 316 -3.14 8.31 -1.53
N GLY A 317 -2.94 9.21 -0.56
CA GLY A 317 -2.43 10.56 -0.81
C GLY A 317 -1.06 10.55 -1.52
N PRO A 318 -0.03 9.90 -0.95
CA PRO A 318 1.24 9.65 -1.64
C PRO A 318 1.12 9.03 -3.03
N ILE A 319 0.26 8.02 -3.21
CA ILE A 319 0.02 7.37 -4.52
C ILE A 319 -0.51 8.39 -5.53
N LEU A 320 -1.54 9.15 -5.17
CA LEU A 320 -2.12 10.18 -6.04
C LEU A 320 -1.12 11.28 -6.37
N ALA A 321 -0.29 11.72 -5.42
CA ALA A 321 0.75 12.71 -5.69
C ALA A 321 1.77 12.18 -6.72
N LEU A 322 2.18 10.91 -6.60
CA LEU A 322 3.04 10.26 -7.59
C LEU A 322 2.35 10.13 -8.95
N MET A 323 1.06 9.77 -8.99
CA MET A 323 0.28 9.70 -10.24
C MET A 323 0.12 11.08 -10.90
N HIS A 324 -0.06 12.15 -10.13
CA HIS A 324 -0.08 13.51 -10.67
C HIS A 324 1.27 13.89 -11.31
N LEU A 325 2.39 13.61 -10.63
CA LEU A 325 3.73 13.80 -11.18
C LEU A 325 3.93 12.99 -12.47
N ALA A 326 3.55 11.71 -12.43
CA ALA A 326 3.67 10.81 -13.56
C ALA A 326 2.84 11.28 -14.76
N LYS A 327 1.59 11.72 -14.55
CA LYS A 327 0.75 12.29 -15.61
C LYS A 327 1.37 13.55 -16.22
N LYS A 328 1.93 14.43 -15.38
CA LYS A 328 2.57 15.69 -15.83
C LYS A 328 3.86 15.44 -16.61
N ARG A 329 4.63 14.42 -16.22
CA ARG A 329 5.96 14.10 -16.80
C ARG A 329 5.95 12.95 -17.81
N GLY A 330 4.77 12.40 -18.13
CA GLY A 330 4.65 11.27 -19.05
C GLY A 330 5.30 9.99 -18.54
N TRP A 331 5.26 9.73 -17.23
CA TRP A 331 5.73 8.46 -16.67
C TRP A 331 4.62 7.42 -16.73
N THR A 332 5.01 6.17 -16.97
CA THR A 332 4.07 5.05 -17.09
C THR A 332 4.26 4.04 -15.95
N PRO A 333 3.17 3.58 -15.31
CA PRO A 333 3.23 2.59 -14.24
C PRO A 333 3.42 1.18 -14.80
N LYS A 334 4.18 0.36 -14.06
CA LYS A 334 4.41 -1.06 -14.29
C LYS A 334 4.27 -1.79 -12.96
N VAL A 335 3.22 -2.59 -12.82
CA VAL A 335 3.02 -3.44 -11.63
C VAL A 335 4.08 -4.54 -11.66
N LEU A 336 4.86 -4.67 -10.59
CA LEU A 336 5.98 -5.60 -10.47
C LEU A 336 5.63 -6.83 -9.64
N ASP A 337 4.91 -6.62 -8.53
CA ASP A 337 4.45 -7.69 -7.65
C ASP A 337 3.20 -7.24 -6.90
N TYR A 338 2.35 -8.20 -6.55
CA TYR A 338 1.20 -8.03 -5.67
C TYR A 338 1.01 -9.31 -4.86
N ARG A 339 0.91 -9.15 -3.53
CA ARG A 339 0.66 -10.22 -2.56
C ARG A 339 -0.06 -9.64 -1.36
N ASN A 340 -0.63 -10.48 -0.51
CA ASN A 340 -1.10 -10.04 0.80
C ASN A 340 -0.44 -10.84 1.94
N SER A 341 -0.64 -10.39 3.18
CA SER A 341 -0.07 -11.03 4.37
C SER A 341 -0.41 -12.52 4.51
N GLY A 342 -1.52 -12.98 3.94
CA GLY A 342 -1.90 -14.39 3.90
C GLY A 342 -1.07 -15.24 2.93
N ASP A 343 -0.54 -14.65 1.86
CA ASP A 343 0.38 -15.32 0.93
C ASP A 343 1.77 -15.51 1.52
N ILE A 344 2.16 -14.63 2.45
CA ILE A 344 3.47 -14.65 3.11
C ILE A 344 3.45 -15.56 4.34
N SER A 345 2.43 -15.42 5.20
CA SER A 345 2.31 -16.19 6.45
C SER A 345 1.68 -17.57 6.27
N GLY A 346 0.97 -17.80 5.16
CA GLY A 346 0.10 -18.97 4.95
C GLY A 346 -1.22 -18.91 5.71
N GLN A 347 -1.48 -17.85 6.49
CA GLN A 347 -2.70 -17.68 7.29
C GLN A 347 -3.69 -16.77 6.56
N ARG A 348 -4.80 -17.34 6.08
CA ARG A 348 -5.84 -16.62 5.31
C ARG A 348 -7.14 -16.37 6.08
N SER A 349 -7.24 -16.85 7.32
CA SER A 349 -8.48 -16.87 8.12
C SER A 349 -8.66 -15.67 9.05
N GLN A 350 -7.62 -14.88 9.26
CA GLN A 350 -7.63 -13.62 10.02
C GLN A 350 -7.34 -12.54 8.98
N GLY A 351 -8.18 -11.50 8.87
CA GLY A 351 -8.14 -10.56 7.75
C GLY A 351 -6.73 -10.12 7.34
N VAL A 352 -6.50 -10.01 6.03
CA VAL A 352 -5.17 -9.81 5.45
C VAL A 352 -4.92 -8.34 5.11
N VAL A 353 -3.65 -8.00 4.90
CA VAL A 353 -3.24 -6.67 4.39
C VAL A 353 -2.58 -6.84 3.03
N GLY A 354 -3.00 -6.03 2.05
CA GLY A 354 -2.51 -6.02 0.68
C GLY A 354 -1.18 -5.28 0.51
N TYR A 355 -0.30 -5.81 -0.33
CA TYR A 355 1.02 -5.23 -0.62
C TYR A 355 1.26 -5.23 -2.14
N ALA A 356 1.73 -4.11 -2.67
CA ALA A 356 2.10 -4.01 -4.07
C ALA A 356 3.41 -3.26 -4.29
N ALA A 357 4.15 -3.71 -5.29
CA ALA A 357 5.30 -3.03 -5.85
C ALA A 357 4.93 -2.52 -7.26
N VAL A 358 4.97 -1.21 -7.47
CA VAL A 358 4.70 -0.60 -8.78
C VAL A 358 5.84 0.34 -9.13
N ALA A 359 6.41 0.23 -10.32
CA ALA A 359 7.39 1.17 -10.82
C ALA A 359 6.77 2.16 -11.80
N PHE A 360 7.19 3.42 -11.70
CA PHE A 360 6.92 4.46 -12.70
C PHE A 360 8.19 4.72 -13.48
N VAL A 361 8.12 4.57 -14.80
CA VAL A 361 9.26 4.75 -15.69
C VAL A 361 9.00 5.88 -16.68
N ASP A 362 10.04 6.48 -17.23
CA ASP A 362 9.86 7.44 -18.32
C ASP A 362 9.15 6.81 -19.52
N GLY A 363 8.22 7.53 -20.15
CA GLY A 363 7.42 7.00 -21.25
C GLY A 363 8.21 6.68 -22.53
N GLY A 364 9.50 7.03 -22.61
CA GLY A 364 10.33 6.90 -23.81
C GLY A 364 9.82 7.78 -24.98
N ALA A 365 10.74 8.38 -25.75
CA ALA A 365 10.42 9.08 -27.00
C ALA A 365 10.01 8.11 -28.15
N GLY A 366 9.42 6.96 -27.81
CA GLY A 366 9.18 5.84 -28.70
C GLY A 366 7.82 5.17 -28.49
N SER A 367 6.80 5.89 -28.02
CA SER A 367 5.38 5.56 -28.25
C SER A 367 4.44 6.63 -27.69
N ALA A 368 4.81 7.91 -27.76
CA ALA A 368 3.84 8.99 -27.72
C ALA A 368 3.40 9.26 -29.17
N GLY A 369 2.71 8.28 -29.76
CA GLY A 369 1.53 8.70 -30.51
C GLY A 369 0.73 9.50 -29.50
N GLN A 370 0.60 10.81 -29.73
CA GLN A 370 -0.48 11.55 -29.10
C GLN A 370 -1.71 10.63 -29.21
N PRO A 371 -2.49 10.42 -28.14
CA PRO A 371 -3.88 10.12 -28.37
C PRO A 371 -4.38 11.36 -29.09
N SER A 372 -4.36 11.32 -30.43
CA SER A 372 -5.30 12.09 -31.22
C SER A 372 -6.63 11.90 -30.52
N ASP A 373 -7.36 13.00 -30.40
CA ASP A 373 -8.67 13.20 -29.77
C ASP A 373 -9.79 12.28 -30.35
N GLN A 374 -9.49 11.01 -30.61
CA GLN A 374 -10.23 10.02 -31.38
C GLN A 374 -10.11 8.58 -30.84
N GLN A 375 -9.52 8.35 -29.67
CA GLN A 375 -9.66 7.05 -28.99
C GLN A 375 -10.18 7.24 -27.56
N GLN A 376 -11.44 7.69 -27.50
CA GLN A 376 -12.39 7.14 -26.52
C GLN A 376 -12.24 5.61 -26.49
N PRO A 377 -12.50 4.94 -25.35
CA PRO A 377 -12.50 3.48 -25.29
C PRO A 377 -13.31 2.97 -26.48
N THR A 378 -12.65 2.28 -27.41
CA THR A 378 -13.16 2.07 -28.77
C THR A 378 -14.62 1.66 -28.68
N GLN A 379 -15.50 2.57 -29.09
CA GLN A 379 -16.93 2.33 -29.08
C GLN A 379 -17.19 0.98 -29.74
N HIS A 380 -17.91 0.08 -29.07
CA HIS A 380 -18.27 -1.21 -29.66
C HIS A 380 -18.80 -1.02 -31.08
N THR A 381 -18.40 -1.87 -32.03
CA THR A 381 -18.96 -1.79 -33.39
C THR A 381 -20.47 -2.01 -33.33
N PRO A 382 -21.26 -1.56 -34.33
CA PRO A 382 -22.70 -1.84 -34.37
C PRO A 382 -23.03 -3.33 -34.20
N GLU A 383 -22.18 -4.21 -34.72
CA GLU A 383 -22.29 -5.67 -34.61
C GLU A 383 -22.00 -6.16 -33.19
N GLU A 384 -20.93 -5.66 -32.55
CA GLU A 384 -20.61 -5.96 -31.15
C GLU A 384 -21.71 -5.46 -30.20
N ARG A 385 -22.25 -4.26 -30.42
CA ARG A 385 -23.37 -3.70 -29.65
C ARG A 385 -24.61 -4.56 -29.79
N LYS A 386 -24.94 -4.94 -31.02
CA LYS A 386 -26.09 -5.80 -31.31
C LYS A 386 -25.91 -7.16 -30.64
N PHE A 387 -24.72 -7.75 -30.74
CA PHE A 387 -24.39 -9.02 -30.08
C PHE A 387 -24.59 -8.95 -28.56
N LEU A 388 -24.01 -7.93 -27.89
CA LEU A 388 -24.15 -7.75 -26.44
C LEU A 388 -25.60 -7.53 -26.01
N LEU A 389 -26.37 -6.73 -26.76
CA LEU A 389 -27.79 -6.49 -26.49
C LEU A 389 -28.64 -7.75 -26.69
N ASP A 390 -28.38 -8.51 -27.74
CA ASP A 390 -29.09 -9.76 -28.02
C ASP A 390 -28.77 -10.83 -26.96
N LEU A 391 -27.50 -10.93 -26.55
CA LEU A 391 -27.07 -11.82 -25.47
C LEU A 391 -27.71 -11.43 -24.13
N ALA A 392 -27.70 -10.15 -23.77
CA ALA A 392 -28.34 -9.66 -22.56
C ALA A 392 -29.85 -9.96 -22.54
N ARG A 393 -30.55 -9.75 -23.67
CA ARG A 393 -31.98 -10.09 -23.80
C ARG A 393 -32.21 -11.59 -23.65
N LYS A 394 -31.41 -12.41 -24.33
CA LYS A 394 -31.51 -13.88 -24.27
C LYS A 394 -31.32 -14.37 -22.83
N ALA A 395 -30.31 -13.84 -22.13
CA ALA A 395 -30.05 -14.15 -20.73
C ALA A 395 -31.22 -13.79 -19.82
N LEU A 396 -31.83 -12.62 -20.01
CA LEU A 396 -33.02 -12.21 -19.25
C LEU A 396 -34.21 -13.14 -19.53
N VAL A 397 -34.48 -13.47 -20.80
CA VAL A 397 -35.61 -14.33 -21.17
C VAL A 397 -35.44 -15.75 -20.60
N GLU A 398 -34.27 -16.35 -20.73
CA GLU A 398 -34.01 -17.73 -20.27
C GLU A 398 -33.97 -17.81 -18.74
N SER A 399 -33.37 -16.81 -18.07
CA SER A 399 -33.36 -16.76 -16.60
C SER A 399 -34.77 -16.76 -16.00
N VAL A 400 -35.72 -16.08 -16.66
CA VAL A 400 -37.11 -15.98 -16.21
C VAL A 400 -37.95 -17.18 -16.65
N SER A 401 -37.74 -17.70 -17.86
CA SER A 401 -38.59 -18.75 -18.44
C SER A 401 -38.14 -20.17 -18.10
N SER A 402 -36.84 -20.43 -18.03
CA SER A 402 -36.27 -21.78 -17.85
C SER A 402 -35.37 -21.91 -16.62
N ARG A 403 -35.20 -20.84 -15.82
CA ARG A 403 -34.27 -20.77 -14.67
C ARG A 403 -32.83 -21.19 -15.03
N GLY A 404 -32.40 -20.90 -16.25
CA GLY A 404 -31.06 -21.19 -16.76
C GLY A 404 -30.42 -19.97 -17.42
N LEU A 405 -29.11 -20.06 -17.68
CA LEU A 405 -28.37 -19.08 -18.48
C LEU A 405 -28.17 -19.61 -19.90
N PRO A 406 -28.11 -18.73 -20.91
CA PRO A 406 -27.87 -19.13 -22.28
C PRO A 406 -26.47 -19.69 -22.44
N GLU A 407 -26.39 -20.82 -23.13
CA GLU A 407 -25.11 -21.29 -23.66
C GLU A 407 -24.66 -20.36 -24.79
N VAL A 408 -23.40 -19.93 -24.70
CA VAL A 408 -22.72 -19.11 -25.71
C VAL A 408 -21.47 -19.87 -26.15
N ALA A 409 -21.50 -20.37 -27.38
CA ALA A 409 -20.33 -21.02 -27.97
C ALA A 409 -19.27 -19.95 -28.30
N GLU A 410 -18.01 -20.21 -27.96
CA GLU A 410 -16.90 -19.24 -28.03
C GLU A 410 -16.65 -18.76 -29.46
N GLU A 411 -16.88 -19.62 -30.45
CA GLU A 411 -16.83 -19.32 -31.87
C GLU A 411 -17.79 -18.22 -32.33
N ASN A 412 -18.90 -18.03 -31.59
CA ASN A 412 -19.92 -17.02 -31.90
C ASN A 412 -19.64 -15.68 -31.19
N VAL A 413 -18.65 -15.62 -30.30
CA VAL A 413 -18.26 -14.39 -29.61
C VAL A 413 -17.26 -13.63 -30.48
N PRO A 414 -17.52 -12.34 -30.81
CA PRO A 414 -16.54 -11.50 -31.48
C PRO A 414 -15.21 -11.49 -30.75
N GLU A 415 -14.09 -11.54 -31.47
CA GLU A 415 -12.75 -11.73 -30.89
C GLU A 415 -12.42 -10.73 -29.77
N ARG A 416 -12.79 -9.46 -29.95
CA ARG A 416 -12.63 -8.38 -28.95
C ARG A 416 -13.44 -8.59 -27.67
N LEU A 417 -14.55 -9.32 -27.72
CA LEU A 417 -15.42 -9.62 -26.57
C LEU A 417 -15.03 -10.90 -25.83
N ARG A 418 -14.01 -11.64 -26.31
CA ARG A 418 -13.46 -12.82 -25.61
C ARG A 418 -12.51 -12.45 -24.47
N MET A 419 -12.01 -11.21 -24.45
CA MET A 419 -11.15 -10.72 -23.38
C MET A 419 -11.95 -10.44 -22.11
N PRO A 420 -11.48 -10.84 -20.92
CA PRO A 420 -12.11 -10.50 -19.65
C PRO A 420 -12.35 -8.99 -19.54
N SER A 421 -13.60 -8.58 -19.36
CA SER A 421 -14.03 -7.19 -19.32
C SER A 421 -15.17 -7.02 -18.31
N GLY A 422 -15.30 -5.82 -17.74
CA GLY A 422 -16.52 -5.46 -17.00
C GLY A 422 -17.70 -5.36 -17.97
N CYS A 423 -18.83 -5.97 -17.62
CA CYS A 423 -20.07 -5.85 -18.38
C CYS A 423 -21.20 -5.50 -17.42
N PHE A 424 -21.99 -4.50 -17.77
CA PHE A 424 -23.16 -4.10 -17.01
C PHE A 424 -24.40 -4.01 -17.91
N VAL A 425 -25.55 -4.47 -17.40
CA VAL A 425 -26.83 -4.43 -18.12
C VAL A 425 -27.83 -3.59 -17.34
N THR A 426 -28.27 -2.50 -17.96
CA THR A 426 -29.30 -1.61 -17.40
C THR A 426 -30.66 -1.94 -18.00
N LEU A 427 -31.67 -2.19 -17.15
CA LEU A 427 -33.05 -2.45 -17.59
C LEU A 427 -33.90 -1.19 -17.46
N HIS A 428 -34.59 -0.78 -18.53
CA HIS A 428 -35.57 0.30 -18.51
C HIS A 428 -36.97 -0.22 -18.83
N LYS A 429 -38.00 0.34 -18.17
CA LYS A 429 -39.42 0.16 -18.49
C LYS A 429 -40.04 1.53 -18.68
N GLN A 430 -40.58 1.80 -19.87
CA GLN A 430 -41.18 3.11 -20.22
C GLN A 430 -40.22 4.29 -19.96
N GLY A 431 -38.94 4.13 -20.31
CA GLY A 431 -37.90 5.13 -20.08
C GLY A 431 -37.35 5.18 -18.65
N GLN A 432 -38.06 4.62 -17.66
CA GLN A 432 -37.61 4.59 -16.27
C GLN A 432 -36.70 3.39 -15.99
N LEU A 433 -35.62 3.62 -15.24
CA LEU A 433 -34.73 2.58 -14.76
C LEU A 433 -35.47 1.58 -13.85
N ARG A 434 -35.31 0.28 -14.10
CA ARG A 434 -35.88 -0.83 -13.33
C ARG A 434 -34.85 -1.87 -12.88
N GLY A 435 -33.58 -1.66 -13.21
CA GLY A 435 -32.44 -2.46 -12.75
C GLY A 435 -31.44 -1.59 -11.98
N CYS A 436 -30.28 -2.14 -11.63
CA CYS A 436 -29.19 -1.35 -11.07
C CYS A 436 -28.57 -0.45 -12.15
N ILE A 437 -27.78 0.54 -11.73
CA ILE A 437 -26.72 1.13 -12.55
C ILE A 437 -25.42 0.61 -11.94
N GLY A 438 -24.62 -0.12 -12.71
CA GLY A 438 -23.29 -0.50 -12.31
C GLY A 438 -22.33 0.64 -12.64
N HIS A 439 -21.40 0.88 -11.73
CA HIS A 439 -20.17 1.59 -12.01
C HIS A 439 -19.12 0.50 -12.29
N ILE A 440 -18.37 0.60 -13.40
CA ILE A 440 -17.26 -0.30 -13.73
C ILE A 440 -15.97 0.34 -13.25
#